data_AF-M0MIC3-F1
#
_entry.id   AF-M0MIC3-F1
#
_cell.length_a   1.000
_cell.length_b   1.000
_cell.length_c   1.000
_cell.angle_alpha   90.00
_cell.angle_beta   90.00
_cell.angle_gamma   90.00
#
_symmetry.space_group_name_H-M   'P 1'
#
loop_
_entity.id
_entity.type
_entity.pdbx_description
1 polymer ?
#
loop_
_entity_poly.entity_id
_entity_poly.type
_entity_poly.pdbx_seq_one_letter_code
_entity_poly.pdbx_strand_id
1 'polypeptide(L)'
;MSTDTASSKTSATADAGLSTLIRAVAKKRVLLLVRYPVNTLSQFGVMYLVFLIIFFGGRAIAGAALAESIEGIIVGYLLWSISITAYSGLAWNVTRESQWGTLEQLYMSPFGFGRVMAIKTAVNVLEAFLWGVLILALMLATTGQSLVIEPVTVLTLGALAIAPAVGVGFAMGALALLYKRVENAFNIVQFVLIGLIAAPVTQYPLLKWLPLAQGSHLLGRAMADGVRLWAFPATELAILVATAVGYLGVGYFAFYRAQRRARRKGVMGHY
;
A
#
# COMPACT_ATOMS: atom_id res chain seq x y z
N MET A 1 26.92 39.25 -9.21
CA MET A 1 27.31 37.81 -9.28
C MET A 1 27.29 37.20 -7.87
N SER A 2 26.15 37.29 -7.18
CA SER A 2 26.05 37.00 -5.73
C SER A 2 24.68 36.46 -5.28
N THR A 3 23.80 36.10 -6.22
CA THR A 3 22.46 35.57 -5.93
C THR A 3 22.37 34.03 -5.95
N ASP A 4 23.35 33.33 -6.54
CA ASP A 4 23.31 31.86 -6.67
C ASP A 4 23.75 31.09 -5.43
N THR A 5 24.55 31.69 -4.54
CA THR A 5 25.08 31.01 -3.35
C THR A 5 24.11 30.96 -2.17
N ALA A 6 23.08 31.80 -2.14
CA ALA A 6 22.03 31.76 -1.11
C ALA A 6 20.99 30.67 -1.41
N SER A 7 20.58 30.53 -2.68
CA SER A 7 19.61 29.52 -3.10
C SER A 7 20.13 28.09 -2.92
N SER A 8 21.42 27.85 -3.16
CA SER A 8 22.03 26.52 -3.02
C SER A 8 22.22 26.07 -1.57
N LYS A 9 22.42 27.01 -0.63
CA LYS A 9 22.53 26.71 0.81
C LYS A 9 21.19 26.39 1.45
N THR A 10 20.11 27.04 1.02
CA THR A 10 18.75 26.77 1.50
C THR A 10 18.22 25.43 0.99
N SER A 11 18.52 25.04 -0.25
CA SER A 11 18.18 23.70 -0.76
C SER A 11 18.97 22.60 -0.06
N ALA A 12 20.30 22.77 0.11
CA ALA A 12 21.14 21.78 0.78
C ALA A 12 20.77 21.53 2.26
N THR A 13 20.35 22.58 2.99
CA THR A 13 19.87 22.44 4.38
C THR A 13 18.46 21.85 4.45
N ALA A 14 17.57 22.16 3.50
CA ALA A 14 16.26 21.52 3.38
C ALA A 14 16.37 20.02 3.02
N ASP A 15 17.30 19.66 2.14
CA ASP A 15 17.59 18.28 1.72
C ASP A 15 18.25 17.47 2.84
N ALA A 16 19.13 18.09 3.63
CA ALA A 16 19.68 17.50 4.86
C ALA A 16 18.58 17.26 5.91
N GLY A 17 17.58 18.14 6.00
CA GLY A 17 16.42 17.96 6.88
C GLY A 17 15.52 16.80 6.42
N LEU A 18 15.23 16.70 5.12
CA LEU A 18 14.35 15.68 4.57
C LEU A 18 14.94 14.26 4.69
N SER A 19 16.22 14.10 4.35
CA SER A 19 16.92 12.83 4.50
C SER A 19 16.98 12.37 5.96
N THR A 20 17.18 13.30 6.88
CA THR A 20 17.13 13.03 8.34
C THR A 20 15.75 12.55 8.76
N LEU A 21 14.67 13.18 8.29
CA LEU A 21 13.30 12.76 8.58
C LEU A 21 13.01 11.35 8.03
N ILE A 22 13.39 11.08 6.78
CA ILE A 22 13.21 9.75 6.16
C ILE A 22 13.94 8.69 7.00
N ARG A 23 15.20 8.94 7.35
CA ARG A 23 16.00 8.03 8.17
C ARG A 23 15.38 7.82 9.56
N ALA A 24 14.87 8.88 10.19
CA ALA A 24 14.23 8.78 11.50
C ALA A 24 12.93 7.97 11.46
N VAL A 25 12.08 8.20 10.46
CA VAL A 25 10.83 7.45 10.26
C VAL A 25 11.13 5.97 9.97
N ALA A 26 12.07 5.68 9.06
CA ALA A 26 12.48 4.32 8.76
C ALA A 26 13.09 3.61 9.98
N LYS A 27 13.99 4.28 10.71
CA LYS A 27 14.59 3.74 11.95
C LYS A 27 13.53 3.43 13.01
N LYS A 28 12.57 4.34 13.23
CA LYS A 28 11.45 4.11 14.15
C LYS A 28 10.66 2.88 13.72
N ARG A 29 10.36 2.73 12.43
CA ARG A 29 9.59 1.61 11.93
C ARG A 29 10.32 0.27 12.13
N VAL A 30 11.60 0.20 11.76
CA VAL A 30 12.43 -1.00 11.96
C VAL A 30 12.55 -1.35 13.44
N LEU A 31 12.75 -0.37 14.32
CA LEU A 31 12.78 -0.59 15.77
C LEU A 31 11.47 -1.18 16.29
N LEU A 32 10.32 -0.73 15.79
CA LEU A 32 9.03 -1.30 16.19
C LEU A 32 8.91 -2.77 15.72
N LEU A 33 9.35 -3.09 14.50
CA LEU A 33 9.32 -4.48 14.00
C LEU A 33 10.18 -5.41 14.87
N VAL A 34 11.38 -4.96 15.25
CA VAL A 34 12.32 -5.76 16.05
C VAL A 34 11.92 -5.84 17.52
N ARG A 35 11.40 -4.74 18.11
CA ARG A 35 11.00 -4.71 19.52
C ARG A 35 9.67 -5.40 19.80
N TYR A 36 8.79 -5.49 18.80
CA TYR A 36 7.49 -6.15 18.91
C TYR A 36 7.41 -7.34 17.94
N PRO A 37 8.28 -8.36 18.10
CA PRO A 37 8.36 -9.48 17.17
C PRO A 37 7.08 -10.31 17.20
N VAL A 38 6.45 -10.47 18.37
CA VAL A 38 5.17 -11.18 18.50
C VAL A 38 4.10 -10.52 17.65
N ASN A 39 3.89 -9.20 17.75
CA ASN A 39 2.89 -8.51 16.94
C ASN A 39 3.16 -8.67 15.43
N THR A 40 4.43 -8.52 15.05
CA THR A 40 4.85 -8.60 13.65
C THR A 40 4.68 -10.01 13.07
N LEU A 41 5.15 -11.03 13.78
CA LEU A 41 5.05 -12.43 13.40
C LEU A 41 3.62 -12.95 13.48
N SER A 42 2.81 -12.49 14.43
CA SER A 42 1.39 -12.84 14.51
C SER A 42 0.62 -12.26 13.32
N GLN A 43 0.84 -11.00 12.96
CA GLN A 43 0.18 -10.40 11.80
C GLN A 43 0.57 -11.14 10.50
N PHE A 44 1.86 -11.42 10.32
CA PHE A 44 2.35 -12.19 9.19
C PHE A 44 1.82 -13.64 9.19
N GLY A 45 1.85 -14.29 10.35
CA GLY A 45 1.39 -15.66 10.54
C GLY A 45 -0.10 -15.84 10.28
N VAL A 46 -0.94 -14.90 10.72
CA VAL A 46 -2.37 -14.89 10.41
C VAL A 46 -2.60 -14.74 8.90
N MET A 47 -1.88 -13.82 8.24
CA MET A 47 -1.95 -13.66 6.79
C MET A 47 -1.63 -15.00 6.12
N TYR A 48 -0.45 -15.57 6.39
CA TYR A 48 -0.06 -16.85 5.82
C TYR A 48 -1.03 -18.00 6.15
N LEU A 49 -1.56 -18.08 7.37
CA LEU A 49 -2.54 -19.07 7.77
C LEU A 49 -3.84 -18.97 6.95
N VAL A 50 -4.32 -17.75 6.65
CA VAL A 50 -5.47 -17.56 5.75
C VAL A 50 -5.18 -18.14 4.37
N PHE A 51 -3.97 -17.93 3.84
CA PHE A 51 -3.58 -18.56 2.56
C PHE A 51 -3.60 -20.09 2.65
N LEU A 52 -3.05 -20.67 3.73
CA LEU A 52 -3.07 -22.12 3.93
C LEU A 52 -4.48 -22.69 3.98
N ILE A 53 -5.41 -21.98 4.64
CA ILE A 53 -6.83 -22.37 4.67
C ILE A 53 -7.43 -22.36 3.27
N ILE A 54 -7.17 -21.31 2.48
CA ILE A 54 -7.65 -21.22 1.09
C ILE A 54 -7.05 -22.35 0.24
N PHE A 55 -5.74 -22.59 0.35
CA PHE A 55 -5.03 -23.59 -0.45
C PHE A 55 -5.44 -25.02 -0.09
N PHE A 56 -5.28 -25.42 1.17
CA PHE A 56 -5.62 -26.78 1.59
C PHE A 56 -7.12 -27.04 1.61
N GLY A 57 -7.93 -26.07 2.03
CA GLY A 57 -9.38 -26.15 1.99
C GLY A 57 -9.90 -26.26 0.55
N GLY A 58 -9.40 -25.42 -0.34
CA GLY A 58 -9.72 -25.49 -1.77
C GLY A 58 -9.29 -26.82 -2.40
N ARG A 59 -8.13 -27.36 -2.02
CA ARG A 59 -7.62 -28.63 -2.55
C ARG A 59 -8.48 -29.81 -2.12
N ALA A 60 -8.98 -29.78 -0.89
CA ALA A 60 -9.84 -30.83 -0.34
C ALA A 60 -11.23 -30.87 -0.98
N ILE A 61 -11.80 -29.70 -1.31
CA ILE A 61 -13.17 -29.59 -1.83
C ILE A 61 -13.20 -29.62 -3.37
N ALA A 62 -12.27 -28.93 -4.02
CA ALA A 62 -12.30 -28.66 -5.46
C ALA A 62 -10.90 -28.73 -6.09
N GLY A 63 -10.19 -29.85 -5.88
CA GLY A 63 -8.78 -30.00 -6.25
C GLY A 63 -8.45 -29.67 -7.72
N ALA A 64 -9.30 -30.08 -8.68
CA ALA A 64 -9.10 -29.78 -10.10
C ALA A 64 -9.25 -28.28 -10.41
N ALA A 65 -10.34 -27.66 -9.97
CA ALA A 65 -10.59 -26.22 -10.16
C ALA A 65 -9.54 -25.36 -9.44
N LEU A 66 -9.07 -25.80 -8.28
CA LEU A 66 -7.98 -25.11 -7.58
C LEU A 66 -6.67 -25.20 -8.36
N ALA A 67 -6.33 -26.37 -8.89
CA ALA A 67 -5.09 -26.57 -9.65
C ALA A 67 -5.01 -25.65 -10.88
N GLU A 68 -6.13 -25.41 -11.56
CA GLU A 68 -6.20 -24.49 -12.71
C GLU A 68 -6.13 -23.01 -12.32
N SER A 69 -6.51 -22.65 -11.09
CA SER A 69 -6.62 -21.25 -10.65
C SER A 69 -5.55 -20.82 -9.65
N ILE A 70 -4.67 -21.74 -9.22
CA ILE A 70 -3.73 -21.49 -8.13
C ILE A 70 -2.75 -20.36 -8.41
N GLU A 71 -2.27 -20.20 -9.65
CA GLU A 71 -1.39 -19.10 -10.03
C GLU A 71 -2.09 -17.74 -9.85
N GLY A 72 -3.33 -17.64 -10.35
CA GLY A 72 -4.17 -16.46 -10.18
C GLY A 72 -4.49 -16.16 -8.71
N ILE A 73 -4.71 -17.20 -7.90
CA ILE A 73 -4.90 -17.07 -6.44
C ILE A 73 -3.64 -16.53 -5.78
N ILE A 74 -2.45 -17.06 -6.11
CA ILE A 74 -1.18 -16.59 -5.55
C ILE A 74 -0.95 -15.11 -5.89
N VAL A 75 -1.14 -14.71 -7.14
CA VAL A 75 -0.94 -13.31 -7.57
C VAL A 75 -1.97 -12.39 -6.94
N GLY A 76 -3.26 -12.79 -6.93
CA GLY A 76 -4.32 -12.01 -6.30
C GLY A 76 -4.10 -11.86 -4.79
N TYR A 77 -3.69 -12.93 -4.12
CA TYR A 77 -3.37 -12.93 -2.69
C TYR A 77 -2.14 -12.07 -2.37
N LEU A 78 -1.09 -12.14 -3.18
CA LEU A 78 0.07 -11.26 -3.08
C LEU A 78 -0.36 -9.79 -3.16
N LEU A 79 -1.11 -9.43 -4.20
CA LEU A 79 -1.55 -8.05 -4.38
C LEU A 79 -2.46 -7.59 -3.23
N TRP A 80 -3.35 -8.46 -2.76
CA TRP A 80 -4.23 -8.18 -1.62
C TRP A 80 -3.46 -7.96 -0.31
N SER A 81 -2.48 -8.81 0.00
CA SER A 81 -1.68 -8.71 1.22
C SER A 81 -0.82 -7.44 1.25
N ILE A 82 -0.20 -7.07 0.13
CA ILE A 82 0.54 -5.81 -0.02
C ILE A 82 -0.41 -4.62 0.11
N SER A 83 -1.57 -4.69 -0.56
CA SER A 83 -2.58 -3.61 -0.54
C SER A 83 -3.08 -3.33 0.87
N ILE A 84 -3.41 -4.37 1.65
CA ILE A 84 -3.82 -4.24 3.05
C ILE A 84 -2.77 -3.51 3.86
N THR A 85 -1.53 -3.96 3.76
CA THR A 85 -0.43 -3.39 4.53
C THR A 85 -0.21 -1.92 4.16
N ALA A 86 -0.27 -1.61 2.87
CA ALA A 86 -0.07 -0.26 2.35
C ALA A 86 -1.18 0.71 2.77
N TYR A 87 -2.47 0.36 2.58
CA TYR A 87 -3.58 1.28 2.89
C TYR A 87 -3.81 1.41 4.40
N SER A 88 -3.80 0.29 5.13
CA SER A 88 -4.13 0.28 6.56
C SER A 88 -3.01 0.93 7.38
N GLY A 89 -1.75 0.75 6.99
CA GLY A 89 -0.61 1.30 7.69
C GLY A 89 -0.68 2.82 7.82
N LEU A 90 -1.14 3.52 6.78
CA LEU A 90 -1.32 4.97 6.83
C LEU A 90 -2.42 5.37 7.79
N ALA A 91 -3.57 4.72 7.72
CA ALA A 91 -4.70 5.12 8.54
C ALA A 91 -4.48 4.80 10.03
N TRP A 92 -3.87 3.65 10.33
CA TRP A 92 -3.40 3.34 11.68
C TRP A 92 -2.32 4.31 12.18
N ASN A 93 -1.46 4.83 11.29
CA ASN A 93 -0.51 5.88 11.67
C ASN A 93 -1.23 7.16 12.10
N VAL A 94 -2.32 7.56 11.43
CA VAL A 94 -3.12 8.74 11.82
C VAL A 94 -3.82 8.48 13.15
N THR A 95 -4.50 7.34 13.29
CA THR A 95 -5.23 7.00 14.52
C THR A 95 -4.30 6.95 15.73
N ARG A 96 -3.12 6.31 15.61
CA ARG A 96 -2.13 6.27 16.70
C ARG A 96 -1.60 7.64 17.08
N GLU A 97 -1.27 8.48 16.11
CA GLU A 97 -0.79 9.84 16.39
C GLU A 97 -1.86 10.65 17.14
N SER A 98 -3.13 10.47 16.78
CA SER A 98 -4.27 11.06 17.48
C SER A 98 -4.40 10.53 18.91
N GLN A 99 -4.33 9.22 19.10
CA GLN A 99 -4.43 8.58 20.42
C GLN A 99 -3.27 8.95 21.35
N TRP A 100 -2.08 9.13 20.80
CA TRP A 100 -0.89 9.54 21.56
C TRP A 100 -0.86 11.05 21.86
N GLY A 101 -1.83 11.84 21.38
CA GLY A 101 -1.83 13.30 21.56
C GLY A 101 -0.67 13.99 20.84
N THR A 102 -0.02 13.33 19.88
CA THR A 102 1.19 13.82 19.20
C THR A 102 0.88 14.60 17.92
N LEU A 103 -0.39 14.64 17.51
CA LEU A 103 -0.83 15.38 16.32
C LEU A 103 -0.37 16.85 16.39
N GLU A 104 -0.63 17.55 17.49
CA GLU A 104 -0.31 18.97 17.63
C GLU A 104 1.20 19.23 17.49
N GLN A 105 2.03 18.44 18.17
CA GLN A 105 3.49 18.51 18.05
C GLN A 105 3.96 18.23 16.62
N LEU A 106 3.33 17.26 15.94
CA LEU A 106 3.68 16.93 14.57
C LEU A 106 3.27 18.02 13.56
N TYR A 107 2.17 18.72 13.83
CA TYR A 107 1.76 19.91 13.07
C TYR A 107 2.66 21.11 13.31
N MET A 108 3.18 21.28 14.52
CA MET A 108 4.16 22.32 14.87
C MET A 108 5.57 22.02 14.35
N SER A 109 5.85 20.78 13.95
CA SER A 109 7.14 20.41 13.38
C SER A 109 7.42 21.17 12.06
N PRO A 110 8.68 21.53 11.77
CA PRO A 110 9.05 22.27 10.56
C PRO A 110 8.75 21.52 9.26
N PHE A 111 8.53 20.20 9.32
CA PHE A 111 8.19 19.37 8.18
C PHE A 111 6.69 19.33 7.87
N GLY A 112 5.86 19.60 8.88
CA GLY A 112 4.40 19.55 8.80
C GLY A 112 3.83 18.13 8.67
N PHE A 113 2.61 17.93 9.19
CA PHE A 113 1.95 16.64 9.24
C PHE A 113 1.82 15.95 7.86
N GLY A 114 1.40 16.67 6.82
CA GLY A 114 1.20 16.09 5.48
C GLY A 114 2.46 15.48 4.87
N ARG A 115 3.62 16.13 5.00
CA ARG A 115 4.90 15.63 4.48
C ARG A 115 5.39 14.43 5.28
N VAL A 116 5.27 14.48 6.61
CA VAL A 116 5.62 13.33 7.47
C VAL A 116 4.76 12.12 7.14
N MET A 117 3.45 12.31 6.97
CA MET A 117 2.55 11.21 6.64
C MET A 117 2.86 10.62 5.25
N ALA A 118 3.20 11.44 4.26
CA ALA A 118 3.63 10.95 2.94
C ALA A 118 4.90 10.09 3.04
N ILE A 119 5.90 10.52 3.83
CA ILE A 119 7.12 9.73 4.07
C ILE A 119 6.81 8.43 4.83
N LYS A 120 5.97 8.49 5.88
CA LYS A 120 5.50 7.30 6.60
C LYS A 120 4.82 6.32 5.64
N THR A 121 4.00 6.82 4.71
CA THR A 121 3.37 5.98 3.68
C THR A 121 4.38 5.33 2.76
N ALA A 122 5.39 6.07 2.27
CA ALA A 122 6.44 5.50 1.43
C ALA A 122 7.20 4.37 2.15
N VAL A 123 7.55 4.58 3.42
CA VAL A 123 8.19 3.55 4.27
C VAL A 123 7.26 2.34 4.45
N ASN A 124 5.97 2.56 4.72
CA ASN A 124 4.99 1.48 4.85
C ASN A 124 4.83 0.68 3.54
N VAL A 125 4.90 1.33 2.38
CA VAL A 125 4.83 0.66 1.08
C VAL A 125 6.06 -0.23 0.88
N LEU A 126 7.26 0.26 1.17
CA LEU A 126 8.48 -0.55 1.09
C LEU A 126 8.41 -1.78 2.00
N GLU A 127 7.89 -1.60 3.21
CA GLU A 127 7.66 -2.70 4.13
C GLU A 127 6.59 -3.67 3.61
N ALA A 128 5.51 -3.17 3.01
CA ALA A 128 4.48 -4.00 2.39
C ALA A 128 5.08 -4.89 1.29
N PHE A 129 5.99 -4.37 0.46
CA PHE A 129 6.73 -5.18 -0.51
C PHE A 129 7.64 -6.21 0.16
N LEU A 130 8.35 -5.83 1.22
CA LEU A 130 9.22 -6.77 1.95
C LEU A 130 8.42 -7.97 2.48
N TRP A 131 7.30 -7.71 3.16
CA TRP A 131 6.40 -8.77 3.63
C TRP A 131 5.73 -9.52 2.48
N GLY A 132 5.41 -8.82 1.40
CA GLY A 132 4.87 -9.38 0.15
C GLY A 132 5.81 -10.42 -0.47
N VAL A 133 7.12 -10.13 -0.53
CA VAL A 133 8.13 -11.06 -1.03
C VAL A 133 8.24 -12.28 -0.11
N LEU A 134 8.25 -12.07 1.21
CA LEU A 134 8.33 -13.18 2.18
C LEU A 134 7.10 -14.09 2.09
N ILE A 135 5.89 -13.53 2.00
CA ILE A 135 4.68 -14.33 1.88
C ILE A 135 4.61 -15.04 0.52
N LEU A 136 5.04 -14.38 -0.57
CA LEU A 136 5.13 -15.00 -1.89
C LEU A 136 6.07 -16.21 -1.86
N ALA A 137 7.26 -16.07 -1.28
CA ALA A 137 8.21 -17.16 -1.17
C ALA A 137 7.62 -18.37 -0.43
N LEU A 138 6.90 -18.14 0.66
CA LEU A 138 6.19 -19.22 1.37
C LEU A 138 5.06 -19.83 0.55
N MET A 139 4.27 -19.03 -0.16
CA MET A 139 3.21 -19.53 -1.03
C MET A 139 3.77 -20.43 -2.13
N LEU A 140 4.84 -20.03 -2.80
CA LEU A 140 5.49 -20.84 -3.83
C LEU A 140 6.08 -22.12 -3.27
N ALA A 141 6.76 -22.05 -2.12
CA ALA A 141 7.32 -23.23 -1.44
C ALA A 141 6.23 -24.24 -1.04
N THR A 142 5.05 -23.77 -0.65
CA THR A 142 3.97 -24.64 -0.16
C THR A 142 3.12 -25.22 -1.28
N THR A 143 2.91 -24.44 -2.34
CA THR A 143 2.11 -24.87 -3.50
C THR A 143 2.91 -25.70 -4.50
N GLY A 144 4.24 -25.58 -4.47
CA GLY A 144 5.13 -26.20 -5.47
C GLY A 144 5.04 -25.53 -6.84
N GLN A 145 4.41 -24.36 -6.94
CA GLN A 145 4.25 -23.63 -8.19
C GLN A 145 5.51 -22.82 -8.53
N SER A 146 5.79 -22.70 -9.83
CA SER A 146 6.86 -21.88 -10.36
C SER A 146 6.27 -20.69 -11.13
N LEU A 147 6.35 -19.50 -10.54
CA LEU A 147 6.00 -18.26 -11.24
C LEU A 147 7.25 -17.62 -11.84
N VAL A 148 7.08 -16.94 -12.97
CA VAL A 148 8.14 -16.14 -13.57
C VAL A 148 8.29 -14.85 -12.75
N ILE A 149 9.40 -14.74 -12.03
CA ILE A 149 9.69 -13.55 -11.22
C ILE A 149 10.80 -12.76 -11.91
N GLU A 150 10.41 -11.78 -12.72
CA GLU A 150 11.32 -10.74 -13.19
C GLU A 150 11.25 -9.54 -12.24
N PRO A 151 12.25 -9.31 -11.36
CA PRO A 151 12.12 -8.38 -10.25
C PRO A 151 11.76 -6.95 -10.69
N VAL A 152 12.31 -6.47 -11.81
CA VAL A 152 12.04 -5.13 -12.32
C VAL A 152 10.58 -4.99 -12.76
N THR A 153 10.07 -5.96 -13.51
CA THR A 153 8.68 -5.96 -14.00
C THR A 153 7.71 -6.09 -12.83
N VAL A 154 7.93 -7.05 -11.93
CA VAL A 154 7.05 -7.33 -10.78
C VAL A 154 7.03 -6.16 -9.80
N LEU A 155 8.17 -5.56 -9.47
CA LEU A 155 8.22 -4.42 -8.57
C LEU A 155 7.59 -3.17 -9.18
N THR A 156 7.82 -2.91 -10.48
CA THR A 156 7.25 -1.74 -11.16
C THR A 156 5.74 -1.85 -11.28
N LEU A 157 5.25 -2.99 -11.80
CA LEU A 157 3.81 -3.24 -11.92
C LEU A 157 3.15 -3.30 -10.56
N GLY A 158 3.76 -3.98 -9.59
CA GLY A 158 3.29 -4.05 -8.22
C GLY A 158 3.15 -2.65 -7.59
N ALA A 159 4.16 -1.79 -7.72
CA ALA A 159 4.16 -0.46 -7.12
C ALA A 159 3.05 0.42 -7.69
N LEU A 160 2.84 0.36 -9.01
CA LEU A 160 1.74 1.05 -9.68
C LEU A 160 0.38 0.43 -9.33
N ALA A 161 0.30 -0.91 -9.24
CA ALA A 161 -0.92 -1.64 -8.92
C ALA A 161 -1.47 -1.29 -7.53
N ILE A 162 -0.60 -1.09 -6.55
CA ILE A 162 -1.02 -0.76 -5.17
C ILE A 162 -1.22 0.74 -4.95
N ALA A 163 -0.76 1.62 -5.85
CA ALA A 163 -0.90 3.07 -5.68
C ALA A 163 -2.36 3.52 -5.47
N PRO A 164 -3.37 2.93 -6.15
CA PRO A 164 -4.78 3.19 -5.83
C PRO A 164 -5.16 2.79 -4.40
N ALA A 165 -4.67 1.65 -3.89
CA ALA A 165 -4.90 1.24 -2.51
C ALA A 165 -4.25 2.21 -1.51
N VAL A 166 -3.07 2.73 -1.82
CA VAL A 166 -2.44 3.81 -1.03
C VAL A 166 -3.30 5.08 -1.05
N GLY A 167 -3.87 5.44 -2.20
CA GLY A 167 -4.86 6.53 -2.33
C GLY A 167 -6.08 6.32 -1.42
N VAL A 168 -6.64 5.11 -1.41
CA VAL A 168 -7.70 4.72 -0.46
C VAL A 168 -7.22 4.86 0.98
N GLY A 169 -5.99 4.46 1.30
CA GLY A 169 -5.37 4.67 2.60
C GLY A 169 -5.34 6.14 3.02
N PHE A 170 -5.05 7.06 2.10
CA PHE A 170 -5.09 8.50 2.37
C PHE A 170 -6.51 8.99 2.62
N ALA A 171 -7.49 8.55 1.82
CA ALA A 171 -8.89 8.88 2.04
C ALA A 171 -9.36 8.36 3.42
N MET A 172 -8.96 7.16 3.80
CA MET A 172 -9.31 6.60 5.10
C MET A 172 -8.56 7.27 6.26
N GLY A 173 -7.31 7.67 6.07
CA GLY A 173 -6.60 8.52 7.03
C GLY A 173 -7.27 9.89 7.19
N ALA A 174 -7.90 10.40 6.13
CA ALA A 174 -8.68 11.63 6.16
C ALA A 174 -9.94 11.45 7.04
N LEU A 175 -10.62 10.31 6.89
CA LEU A 175 -11.73 9.93 7.74
C LEU A 175 -11.29 9.75 9.19
N ALA A 176 -10.18 9.03 9.45
CA ALA A 176 -9.64 8.83 10.80
C ALA A 176 -9.32 10.14 11.53
N LEU A 177 -8.91 11.17 10.78
CA LEU A 177 -8.62 12.49 11.34
C LEU A 177 -9.89 13.25 11.76
N LEU A 178 -11.02 12.98 11.10
CA LEU A 178 -12.30 13.64 11.36
C LEU A 178 -13.20 12.82 12.31
N TYR A 179 -13.09 11.50 12.24
CA TYR A 179 -13.91 10.53 12.94
C TYR A 179 -12.97 9.59 13.71
N LYS A 180 -12.94 9.72 15.04
CA LYS A 180 -11.97 9.03 15.92
C LYS A 180 -12.08 7.49 15.90
N ARG A 181 -13.16 6.94 15.34
CA ARG A 181 -13.43 5.49 15.24
C ARG A 181 -13.84 5.15 13.81
N VAL A 182 -12.93 4.58 13.04
CA VAL A 182 -13.13 4.20 11.62
C VAL A 182 -12.69 2.76 11.35
N GLU A 183 -12.47 1.99 12.41
CA GLU A 183 -11.95 0.62 12.35
C GLU A 183 -12.83 -0.28 11.49
N ASN A 184 -14.14 -0.22 11.70
CA ASN A 184 -15.10 -1.01 10.92
C ASN A 184 -15.11 -0.60 9.44
N ALA A 185 -14.84 0.66 9.13
CA ALA A 185 -14.76 1.13 7.76
C ALA A 185 -13.51 0.57 7.04
N PHE A 186 -12.41 0.34 7.76
CA PHE A 186 -11.26 -0.40 7.18
C PHE A 186 -11.63 -1.82 6.79
N ASN A 187 -12.36 -2.54 7.66
CA ASN A 187 -12.77 -3.90 7.39
C ASN A 187 -13.63 -3.99 6.13
N ILE A 188 -14.58 -3.05 5.95
CA ILE A 188 -15.40 -2.98 4.72
C ILE A 188 -14.52 -2.77 3.49
N VAL A 189 -13.59 -1.81 3.56
CA VAL A 189 -12.66 -1.53 2.46
C VAL A 189 -11.82 -2.77 2.12
N GLN A 190 -11.34 -3.52 3.11
CA GLN A 190 -10.57 -4.75 2.89
C GLN A 190 -11.32 -5.76 2.02
N PHE A 191 -12.62 -5.96 2.24
CA PHE A 191 -13.46 -6.84 1.42
C PHE A 191 -13.71 -6.27 0.02
N VAL A 192 -13.93 -4.95 -0.08
CA VAL A 192 -14.06 -4.28 -1.40
C VAL A 192 -12.79 -4.47 -2.23
N LEU A 193 -11.60 -4.35 -1.62
CA LEU A 193 -10.33 -4.56 -2.33
C LEU A 193 -10.21 -5.98 -2.91
N ILE A 194 -10.73 -7.01 -2.21
CA ILE A 194 -10.74 -8.39 -2.74
C ILE A 194 -11.56 -8.45 -4.04
N GLY A 195 -12.77 -7.90 -4.03
CA GLY A 195 -13.63 -7.88 -5.21
C GLY A 195 -13.03 -7.10 -6.38
N LEU A 196 -12.31 -6.02 -6.10
CA LEU A 196 -11.60 -5.23 -7.10
C LEU A 196 -10.41 -5.97 -7.72
N ILE A 197 -9.66 -6.73 -6.91
CA ILE A 197 -8.54 -7.54 -7.39
C ILE A 197 -9.03 -8.68 -8.28
N ALA A 198 -10.14 -9.32 -7.90
CA ALA A 198 -10.77 -10.42 -8.63
C ALA A 198 -11.63 -9.99 -9.83
N ALA A 199 -11.63 -8.69 -10.19
CA ALA A 199 -12.47 -8.16 -11.24
C ALA A 199 -12.15 -8.78 -12.61
N PRO A 200 -13.15 -9.29 -13.38
CA PRO A 200 -12.94 -9.91 -14.68
C PRO A 200 -12.73 -8.87 -15.79
N VAL A 201 -11.57 -8.19 -15.77
CA VAL A 201 -11.26 -7.08 -16.70
C VAL A 201 -11.14 -7.51 -18.17
N THR A 202 -10.95 -8.80 -18.43
CA THR A 202 -10.92 -9.38 -19.79
C THR A 202 -12.32 -9.44 -20.40
N GLN A 203 -13.34 -9.73 -19.58
CA GLN A 203 -14.73 -9.77 -20.02
C GLN A 203 -15.34 -8.37 -20.09
N TYR A 204 -14.97 -7.49 -19.15
CA TYR A 204 -15.52 -6.14 -19.03
C TYR A 204 -14.40 -5.10 -19.01
N PRO A 205 -14.04 -4.52 -20.17
CA PRO A 205 -12.92 -3.57 -20.28
C PRO A 205 -13.06 -2.32 -19.41
N LEU A 206 -14.29 -1.90 -19.09
CA LEU A 206 -14.54 -0.74 -18.21
C LEU A 206 -14.02 -0.98 -16.78
N LEU A 207 -13.94 -2.23 -16.33
CA LEU A 207 -13.42 -2.57 -15.00
C LEU A 207 -11.92 -2.26 -14.87
N LYS A 208 -11.17 -2.11 -15.98
CA LYS A 208 -9.76 -1.71 -15.96
C LYS A 208 -9.54 -0.35 -15.27
N TRP A 209 -10.56 0.51 -15.23
CA TRP A 209 -10.48 1.81 -14.56
C TRP A 209 -10.70 1.74 -13.05
N LEU A 210 -11.16 0.60 -12.53
CA LEU A 210 -11.35 0.43 -11.10
C LEU A 210 -10.00 0.34 -10.36
N PRO A 211 -9.94 0.73 -9.07
CA PRO A 211 -8.73 0.59 -8.27
C PRO A 211 -8.27 -0.88 -8.28
N LEU A 212 -6.97 -1.11 -8.32
CA LEU A 212 -6.32 -2.45 -8.30
C LEU A 212 -6.62 -3.37 -9.48
N ALA A 213 -7.72 -3.21 -10.22
CA ALA A 213 -8.18 -4.16 -11.23
C ALA A 213 -7.21 -4.29 -12.43
N GLN A 214 -6.76 -3.16 -13.00
CA GLN A 214 -5.75 -3.21 -14.06
C GLN A 214 -4.40 -3.72 -13.53
N GLY A 215 -4.05 -3.36 -12.30
CA GLY A 215 -2.81 -3.81 -11.66
C GLY A 215 -2.77 -5.32 -11.43
N SER A 216 -3.88 -5.90 -10.94
CA SER A 216 -4.00 -7.34 -10.73
C SER A 216 -3.89 -8.11 -12.03
N HIS A 217 -4.52 -7.62 -13.10
CA HIS A 217 -4.46 -8.25 -14.41
C HIS A 217 -3.04 -8.26 -14.99
N LEU A 218 -2.37 -7.11 -15.01
CA LEU A 218 -1.01 -7.01 -15.59
C LEU A 218 0.02 -7.77 -14.76
N LEU A 219 -0.09 -7.71 -13.43
CA LEU A 219 0.78 -8.48 -12.55
C LEU A 219 0.54 -10.00 -12.71
N GLY A 220 -0.71 -10.41 -12.91
CA GLY A 220 -1.10 -11.78 -13.26
C GLY A 220 -0.37 -12.29 -14.49
N ARG A 221 -0.49 -11.57 -15.63
CA ARG A 221 0.21 -11.97 -16.87
C ARG A 221 1.73 -11.92 -16.75
N ALA A 222 2.28 -10.98 -15.98
CA ALA A 222 3.72 -10.89 -15.79
C ALA A 222 4.26 -12.10 -15.01
N MET A 223 3.54 -12.56 -13.99
CA MET A 223 3.97 -13.64 -13.10
C MET A 223 3.61 -15.05 -13.62
N ALA A 224 2.45 -15.20 -14.26
CA ALA A 224 2.00 -16.47 -14.85
C ALA A 224 2.63 -16.69 -16.24
N ASP A 225 2.46 -15.74 -17.15
CA ASP A 225 2.88 -15.89 -18.56
C ASP A 225 4.32 -15.40 -18.82
N GLY A 226 4.98 -14.78 -17.83
CA GLY A 226 6.34 -14.24 -17.97
C GLY A 226 6.45 -13.01 -18.87
N VAL A 227 5.35 -12.27 -19.07
CA VAL A 227 5.35 -11.07 -19.91
C VAL A 227 6.18 -9.96 -19.25
N ARG A 228 7.22 -9.50 -19.97
CA ARG A 228 8.09 -8.41 -19.51
C ARG A 228 7.42 -7.05 -19.61
N LEU A 229 7.87 -6.09 -18.81
CA LEU A 229 7.28 -4.74 -18.73
C LEU A 229 7.10 -4.06 -20.10
N TRP A 230 8.10 -4.14 -20.99
CA TRP A 230 8.08 -3.52 -22.32
C TRP A 230 7.26 -4.29 -23.36
N ALA A 231 6.87 -5.53 -23.07
CA ALA A 231 6.03 -6.33 -23.96
C ALA A 231 4.53 -6.06 -23.75
N PHE A 232 4.16 -5.32 -22.70
CA PHE A 232 2.77 -4.92 -22.47
C PHE A 232 2.32 -3.85 -23.46
N PRO A 233 1.05 -3.88 -23.91
CA PRO A 233 0.49 -2.82 -24.72
C PRO A 233 0.59 -1.46 -24.02
N ALA A 234 1.00 -0.42 -24.74
CA ALA A 234 1.15 0.93 -24.19
C ALA A 234 -0.16 1.48 -23.60
N THR A 235 -1.32 1.09 -24.17
CA THR A 235 -2.65 1.45 -23.66
C THR A 235 -2.91 0.86 -22.27
N GLU A 236 -2.51 -0.38 -22.03
CA GLU A 236 -2.69 -1.06 -20.74
C GLU A 236 -1.81 -0.48 -19.65
N LEU A 237 -0.56 -0.15 -20.00
CA LEU A 237 0.35 0.57 -19.11
C LEU A 237 -0.15 1.99 -18.84
N ALA A 238 -0.70 2.69 -19.83
CA ALA A 238 -1.27 4.02 -19.66
C ALA A 238 -2.46 4.02 -18.70
N ILE A 239 -3.37 3.03 -18.80
CA ILE A 239 -4.49 2.87 -17.85
C ILE A 239 -3.97 2.58 -16.44
N LEU A 240 -2.95 1.71 -16.31
CA LEU A 240 -2.32 1.44 -15.02
C LEU A 240 -1.73 2.70 -14.39
N VAL A 241 -0.99 3.50 -15.15
CA VAL A 241 -0.41 4.77 -14.67
C VAL A 241 -1.52 5.78 -14.34
N ALA A 242 -2.53 5.90 -15.19
CA ALA A 242 -3.64 6.83 -14.99
C ALA A 242 -4.43 6.51 -13.72
N THR A 243 -4.74 5.24 -13.48
CA THR A 243 -5.41 4.79 -12.25
C THR A 243 -4.50 4.97 -11.03
N ALA A 244 -3.23 4.60 -11.12
CA ALA A 244 -2.25 4.78 -10.04
C ALA A 244 -2.15 6.25 -9.60
N VAL A 245 -1.90 7.16 -10.54
CA VAL A 245 -1.75 8.59 -10.26
C VAL A 245 -3.09 9.22 -9.86
N GLY A 246 -4.17 8.87 -10.56
CA GLY A 246 -5.50 9.41 -10.31
C GLY A 246 -6.01 9.11 -8.91
N TYR A 247 -6.06 7.84 -8.52
CA TYR A 247 -6.54 7.45 -7.19
C TYR A 247 -5.62 7.91 -6.07
N LEU A 248 -4.29 7.85 -6.26
CA LEU A 248 -3.34 8.36 -5.28
C LEU A 248 -3.50 9.87 -5.08
N GLY A 249 -3.62 10.63 -6.17
CA GLY A 249 -3.81 12.07 -6.15
C GLY A 249 -5.12 12.49 -5.47
N VAL A 250 -6.23 11.83 -5.83
CA VAL A 250 -7.54 12.07 -5.21
C VAL A 250 -7.51 11.75 -3.72
N GLY A 251 -6.93 10.61 -3.34
CA GLY A 251 -6.78 10.22 -1.93
C GLY A 251 -5.95 11.22 -1.12
N TYR A 252 -4.77 11.58 -1.63
CA TYR A 252 -3.91 12.57 -0.99
C TYR A 252 -4.58 13.94 -0.86
N PHE A 253 -5.31 14.36 -1.88
CA PHE A 253 -6.04 15.62 -1.86
C PHE A 253 -7.19 15.63 -0.84
N ALA A 254 -7.93 14.53 -0.72
CA ALA A 254 -8.94 14.35 0.33
C ALA A 254 -8.31 14.46 1.72
N PHE A 255 -7.16 13.81 1.93
CA PHE A 255 -6.38 13.91 3.16
C PHE A 255 -5.96 15.34 3.45
N TYR A 256 -5.40 16.05 2.48
CA TYR A 256 -5.00 17.45 2.61
C TYR A 256 -6.17 18.37 3.01
N ARG A 257 -7.35 18.18 2.40
CA ARG A 257 -8.55 18.94 2.75
C ARG A 257 -9.04 18.62 4.16
N ALA A 258 -9.02 17.35 4.56
CA ALA A 258 -9.40 16.95 5.91
C ALA A 258 -8.46 17.56 6.96
N GLN A 259 -7.16 17.63 6.72
CA GLN A 259 -6.21 18.30 7.61
C GLN A 259 -6.56 19.77 7.83
N ARG A 260 -6.83 20.51 6.74
CA ARG A 260 -7.24 21.93 6.83
C ARG A 260 -8.54 22.08 7.63
N ARG A 261 -9.50 21.18 7.43
CA ARG A 261 -10.78 21.19 8.15
C ARG A 261 -10.62 20.85 9.63
N ALA A 262 -9.83 19.83 9.96
CA ALA A 262 -9.56 19.42 11.32
C ALA A 262 -8.89 20.55 12.13
N ARG A 263 -7.93 21.27 11.53
CA ARG A 263 -7.30 22.44 12.17
C ARG A 263 -8.31 23.53 12.51
N ARG A 264 -9.19 23.87 11.56
CA ARG A 264 -10.22 24.92 11.77
C ARG A 264 -11.24 24.56 12.84
N LYS A 265 -11.50 23.27 13.05
CA LYS A 265 -12.49 22.79 14.01
C LYS A 265 -11.93 22.54 15.42
N GLY A 266 -10.63 22.70 15.64
CA GLY A 266 -10.01 22.44 16.95
C GLY A 266 -10.10 20.98 17.41
N VAL A 267 -10.49 20.04 16.53
CA VAL A 267 -10.69 18.62 16.87
C VAL A 267 -9.40 17.86 17.19
N MET A 268 -8.25 18.55 17.18
CA MET A 268 -6.92 17.97 17.39
C MET A 268 -6.48 17.94 18.87
N GLY A 269 -6.98 18.85 19.70
CA GLY A 269 -6.59 18.97 21.11
C GLY A 269 -7.44 18.17 22.10
N HIS A 270 -8.58 17.65 21.64
CA HIS A 270 -9.46 16.84 22.47
C HIS A 270 -9.30 15.37 22.07
N TYR A 271 -8.54 14.60 22.83
CA TYR A 271 -8.66 13.15 22.87
C TYR A 271 -9.11 12.70 24.25
#